data_AF-A0AAD5MK84-F1
#
_entry.id   AF-A0AAD5MK84-F1
#
_cell.length_a   1.000
_cell.length_b   1.000
_cell.length_c   1.000
_cell.angle_alpha   90.00
_cell.angle_beta   90.00
_cell.angle_gamma   90.00
#
_symmetry.space_group_name_H-M   'P 1'
#
loop_
_entity.id
_entity.type
_entity.pdbx_description
1 polymer ?
#
loop_
_entity_poly.entity_id
_entity_poly.type
_entity_poly.pdbx_seq_one_letter_code
_entity_poly.pdbx_strand_id
1 'polypeptide(L)' 'MANGRSTKVGCAYRVCVPNDIDMSDESSWPAFDVSVACTYGDANIEIGVPLYTIGTPCTTCGSPKKDTCILNALCNNSVV' A
#
# COMPACT_ATOMS: atom_id res chain seq x y z
N MET A 1 0.17 -2.99 3.06
CA MET A 1 1.08 -3.17 1.91
C MET A 1 1.29 -4.63 1.55
N ALA A 2 1.86 -5.49 2.41
CA ALA A 2 2.22 -6.88 2.05
C ALA A 2 1.12 -7.95 2.25
N ASN A 3 -0.17 -7.56 2.22
CA ASN A 3 -1.25 -8.53 2.32
C ASN A 3 -1.35 -9.30 0.99
N GLY A 4 -1.06 -10.61 1.01
CA GLY A 4 -1.05 -11.45 -0.20
C GLY A 4 -2.42 -11.61 -0.87
N ARG A 5 -3.50 -11.21 -0.19
CA ARG A 5 -4.88 -11.20 -0.74
C ARG A 5 -5.25 -9.86 -1.37
N SER A 6 -4.51 -8.78 -1.10
CA SER A 6 -4.82 -7.44 -1.58
C SER A 6 -4.11 -7.17 -2.90
N THR A 7 -4.87 -6.86 -3.94
CA THR A 7 -4.34 -6.67 -5.31
C THR A 7 -4.53 -5.25 -5.85
N LYS A 8 -5.27 -4.42 -5.10
CA LYS A 8 -5.64 -3.06 -5.48
C LYS A 8 -5.30 -2.09 -4.36
N VAL A 9 -4.72 -0.95 -4.71
CA VAL A 9 -4.44 0.16 -3.81
C VAL A 9 -4.80 1.47 -4.50
N GLY A 10 -5.44 2.37 -3.77
CA GLY A 10 -5.69 3.76 -4.18
C GLY A 10 -5.08 4.69 -3.14
N CYS A 11 -4.31 5.69 -3.57
CA CYS A 11 -3.66 6.63 -2.66
C CYS A 11 -3.98 8.07 -3.05
N ALA A 12 -4.03 8.94 -2.05
CA ALA A 12 -4.13 10.38 -2.20
C ALA A 12 -3.15 11.05 -1.24
N TYR A 13 -2.73 12.27 -1.57
CA TYR A 13 -1.93 13.09 -0.69
C TYR A 13 -2.52 14.49 -0.57
N ARG A 14 -2.26 15.15 0.56
CA ARG A 14 -2.63 16.53 0.81
C ARG A 14 -1.52 17.22 1.58
N VAL A 15 -1.14 18.41 1.11
CA VAL A 15 -0.27 19.30 1.88
C VAL A 15 -1.13 20.03 2.91
N CYS A 16 -0.83 19.81 4.18
CA CYS A 16 -1.42 20.47 5.33
C CYS A 16 -0.54 21.68 5.68
N VAL A 17 -1.14 22.85 5.66
CA VAL A 17 -0.55 24.08 6.20
C VAL A 17 -1.16 24.28 7.59
N PRO A 18 -0.36 24.38 8.66
CA PRO A 18 -0.90 24.64 10.00
C PRO A 18 -1.64 25.98 10.00
N ASN A 19 -2.86 26.01 10.53
CA ASN A 19 -3.66 27.23 10.64
C ASN A 19 -3.22 28.14 11.80
N ASP A 20 -2.38 27.63 12.71
CA ASP A 20 -1.95 28.31 13.94
C ASP A 20 -0.55 28.94 13.83
N ILE A 21 -0.06 29.19 12.62
CA ILE A 21 1.18 29.95 12.44
C ILE A 21 0.83 31.43 12.63
N ASP A 22 1.05 31.93 13.85
CA ASP A 22 1.18 33.36 14.07
C ASP A 22 2.45 33.82 13.33
N MET A 23 2.25 34.43 12.15
CA MET A 23 3.31 34.96 11.28
C MET A 23 4.18 36.04 11.96
N SER A 24 3.91 36.38 13.22
CA SER A 24 4.70 37.31 14.04
C SER A 24 5.99 36.70 14.58
N ASP A 25 6.14 35.38 14.58
CA ASP A 25 7.36 34.71 15.02
C ASP A 25 8.19 34.22 13.82
N GLU A 26 9.19 35.01 13.41
CA GLU A 26 10.12 34.68 12.30
C GLU A 26 10.96 33.41 12.55
N SER A 27 10.83 32.82 13.74
CA SER A 27 11.42 31.55 14.14
C SER A 27 10.57 30.33 13.76
N SER A 28 9.30 30.53 13.39
CA SER A 28 8.38 29.48 12.95
C SER A 28 8.42 29.32 11.44
N TRP A 29 9.41 28.56 10.95
CA TRP A 29 9.39 28.08 9.57
C TRP A 29 8.09 27.32 9.34
N PRO A 30 7.35 27.56 8.23
CA PRO A 30 6.10 26.86 8.01
C PRO A 30 6.39 25.36 7.90
N ALA A 31 6.02 24.62 8.95
CA ALA A 31 6.04 23.18 8.95
C ALA A 31 4.91 22.71 8.02
N PHE A 32 5.24 22.50 6.75
CA PHE A 32 4.33 21.87 5.81
C PHE A 32 4.31 20.37 6.10
N ASP A 33 3.15 19.86 6.54
CA ASP A 33 2.96 18.43 6.69
C ASP A 33 2.36 17.86 5.40
N VAL A 34 2.92 16.78 4.88
CA VAL A 34 2.32 16.06 3.74
C VAL A 34 1.59 14.84 4.28
N SER A 35 0.26 14.91 4.31
CA SER A 35 -0.59 13.77 4.68
C SER A 35 -0.77 12.87 3.46
N VAL A 36 -0.40 11.60 3.58
CA VAL A 36 -0.61 10.57 2.54
C VAL A 36 -1.55 9.50 3.09
N ALA A 37 -2.64 9.25 2.39
CA ALA A 37 -3.62 8.24 2.76
C ALA A 37 -3.79 7.23 1.61
N CYS A 38 -3.84 5.94 1.94
CA CYS A 38 -4.11 4.88 0.98
C CYS A 38 -5.23 3.97 1.46
N THR A 39 -6.09 3.55 0.54
CA THR A 39 -7.11 2.53 0.73
C THR A 39 -6.76 1.30 -0.08
N TYR A 40 -7.07 0.11 0.45
CA TYR A 40 -6.84 -1.18 -0.21
C TYR A 40 -8.17 -1.79 -0.60
N GLY A 41 -8.24 -2.39 -1.80
CA GLY A 41 -9.52 -2.78 -2.41
C GLY A 41 -10.18 -4.02 -1.81
N ASP A 42 -9.41 -4.96 -1.27
CA ASP A 42 -9.93 -6.18 -0.64
C ASP A 42 -9.72 -6.11 0.88
N ALA A 43 -10.76 -6.51 1.61
CA ALA A 43 -10.97 -6.16 3.01
C ALA A 43 -9.90 -6.72 3.97
N ASN A 44 -9.43 -5.79 4.80
CA ASN A 44 -9.09 -5.86 6.21
C ASN A 44 -8.18 -6.99 6.69
N ILE A 45 -7.01 -6.58 7.18
CA ILE A 45 -6.19 -7.38 8.08
C ILE A 45 -7.04 -7.68 9.32
N GLU A 46 -7.42 -8.94 9.48
CA GLU A 46 -8.11 -9.43 10.66
C GLU A 46 -7.08 -9.95 11.68
N ILE A 47 -7.32 -9.67 12.96
CA ILE A 47 -6.43 -10.13 14.03
C ILE A 47 -6.46 -11.67 14.05
N GLY A 48 -5.27 -12.28 14.03
CA GLY A 48 -5.11 -13.73 14.03
C GLY A 48 -5.18 -14.38 12.64
N VAL A 49 -5.48 -13.62 11.58
CA VAL A 49 -5.45 -14.12 10.20
C VAL A 49 -4.07 -13.83 9.58
N PRO A 50 -3.39 -14.83 8.98
CA PRO A 50 -2.10 -14.61 8.35
C PRO A 50 -2.20 -13.63 7.16
N LEU A 51 -1.23 -12.72 7.07
CA LEU A 51 -1.16 -11.71 6.00
C LEU A 51 -0.88 -12.33 4.62
N TYR A 52 -0.18 -13.45 4.57
CA TYR A 52 0.16 -14.18 3.35
C TYR A 52 0.48 -15.64 3.70
N THR A 53 0.40 -16.51 2.70
CA THR A 53 0.81 -17.91 2.81
C THR A 53 2.32 -18.03 2.75
N ILE A 54 2.93 -18.72 3.71
CA ILE A 54 4.37 -19.00 3.72
C ILE A 54 4.67 -20.12 2.72
N GLY A 55 5.67 -19.91 1.86
CA GLY A 55 6.11 -20.91 0.90
C GLY A 55 7.07 -20.34 -0.14
N THR A 56 7.50 -21.17 -1.10
CA THR A 56 8.27 -20.70 -2.25
C THR A 56 7.42 -19.74 -3.08
N PRO A 57 7.98 -18.61 -3.56
CA PRO A 57 7.24 -17.66 -4.37
C PRO A 57 6.52 -18.31 -5.54
N CYS A 58 5.35 -17.77 -5.89
CA CYS A 58 4.52 -18.19 -7.02
C CYS A 58 3.99 -19.62 -7.00
N THR A 59 4.22 -20.40 -5.93
CA THR A 59 3.65 -21.76 -5.80
C THR A 59 2.13 -21.78 -5.80
N THR A 60 1.50 -20.70 -5.34
CA THR A 60 0.05 -20.54 -5.26
C THR A 60 -0.55 -19.65 -6.35
N CYS A 61 0.24 -19.14 -7.31
CA CYS A 61 -0.33 -18.42 -8.45
C CYS A 61 -1.12 -19.41 -9.32
N GLY A 62 -2.26 -18.99 -9.87
CA GLY A 62 -3.08 -19.81 -10.78
C GLY A 62 -2.30 -20.31 -12.02
N SER A 63 -2.78 -21.39 -12.65
CA SER A 63 -2.18 -22.05 -13.82
C SER A 63 -2.17 -21.16 -15.09
N PRO A 64 -1.21 -21.28 -16.05
CA PRO A 64 0.11 -21.93 -16.01
C PRO A 64 1.25 -20.96 -15.65
N LYS A 65 2.22 -21.48 -14.88
CA LYS A 65 3.24 -20.81 -14.05
C LYS A 65 4.18 -19.78 -14.70
N LYS A 66 4.30 -19.71 -16.03
CA LYS A 66 5.32 -18.86 -16.66
C LYS A 66 4.88 -17.40 -16.84
N ASP A 67 3.62 -17.19 -17.19
CA ASP A 67 3.10 -15.84 -17.44
C ASP A 67 2.39 -15.26 -16.20
N THR A 68 2.11 -16.12 -15.21
CA THR A 68 1.44 -15.77 -13.97
C THR A 68 2.39 -15.40 -12.83
N CYS A 69 3.71 -15.51 -13.01
CA CYS A 69 4.71 -15.19 -11.99
C CYS A 69 5.70 -14.13 -12.49
N ILE A 70 5.50 -12.88 -12.07
CA ILE A 70 6.33 -11.74 -12.44
C ILE A 70 7.53 -11.67 -11.50
N LEU A 71 8.72 -11.48 -12.09
CA LEU A 71 10.01 -11.35 -11.38
C LEU A 71 10.31 -12.51 -10.42
N ASN A 72 9.75 -13.69 -10.66
CA ASN A 72 9.85 -14.86 -9.76
C ASN A 72 9.35 -14.58 -8.32
N ALA A 73 8.49 -13.56 -8.12
CA ALA A 73 8.13 -13.09 -6.79
C ALA A 73 6.64 -12.73 -6.62
N LEU A 74 5.96 -12.28 -7.68
CA LEU A 74 4.59 -11.75 -7.61
C LEU A 74 3.64 -12.46 -8.57
N CYS A 75 2.41 -12.71 -8.16
CA CYS A 75 1.40 -13.25 -9.06
C CYS A 75 0.88 -12.16 -10.02
N ASN A 76 0.81 -12.49 -11.31
CA ASN A 76 0.19 -11.66 -12.33
C ASN A 76 -1.32 -11.88 -12.36
N ASN A 77 -2.09 -10.89 -11.91
CA ASN A 77 -3.55 -10.95 -11.95
C ASN A 77 -4.15 -10.28 -13.20
N SER A 78 -3.33 -9.90 -14.18
CA SER A 78 -3.77 -9.27 -15.44
C SER A 78 -4.34 -10.27 -16.46
N VAL A 79 -4.28 -11.57 -16.17
CA VAL A 79 -4.62 -12.68 -17.08
C VAL A 79 -5.92 -13.40 -16.64
N VAL A 80 -6.72 -12.76 -15.79
CA VAL A 80 -8.03 -13.26 -15.33
C VAL A 80 -9.12 -12.31 -15.77
#